data_AF-A0A947GWI8-F1
#
_entry.id   AF-A0A947GWI8-F1
#
_cell.length_a   1.000
_cell.length_b   1.000
_cell.length_c   1.000
_cell.angle_alpha   90.00
_cell.angle_beta   90.00
_cell.angle_gamma   90.00
#
_symmetry.space_group_name_H-M   'P 1'
#
loop_
_entity.id
_entity.type
_entity.pdbx_description
1 polymer ?
#
loop_
_entity_poly.entity_id
_entity_poly.type
_entity_poly.pdbx_seq_one_letter_code
_entity_poly.pdbx_strand_id
1 'polypeptide(L)'
;MQQLEALARDAVALANGNVAAGLALSAPEAEVARQMQICNACRYCEGFCAVFPAMTRRLEFGKADIHFLANLCHNCGACLHACQYAPPHEFAVNVPQSMAQVRAQTYVDYAWPPALGQLYQRNGLTLSLALAAGLAIFLLLALALNGTLWGGDLQGNFYKLFPHNLLVGMFAPVFLWAVLALGLGVRRFWRDVTPATSGLPVSSPAAAEATGDVLRLKYLDGGHGDGCHNEDDAYTLSRQRAHHLTF
;
A
#
# COMPACT_ATOMS: atom_id res chain seq x y z
N MET A 1 33.14 -13.98 -2.68
CA MET A 1 33.21 -14.31 -4.12
C MET A 1 31.86 -14.27 -4.80
N GLN A 2 30.82 -14.96 -4.29
CA GLN A 2 29.46 -14.94 -4.89
C GLN A 2 28.86 -13.54 -5.12
N GLN A 3 29.10 -12.58 -4.21
CA GLN A 3 28.57 -11.22 -4.32
C GLN A 3 29.27 -10.40 -5.43
N LEU A 4 30.57 -10.65 -5.65
CA LEU A 4 31.36 -10.04 -6.72
C LEU A 4 30.97 -10.61 -8.10
N GLU A 5 30.72 -11.91 -8.16
CA GLU A 5 30.23 -12.59 -9.37
C GLU A 5 28.79 -12.22 -9.73
N ALA A 6 27.96 -11.85 -8.75
CA ALA A 6 26.64 -11.28 -8.98
C ALA A 6 26.77 -9.86 -9.58
N LEU A 7 27.55 -8.99 -8.95
CA LEU A 7 27.79 -7.62 -9.44
C LEU A 7 28.42 -7.58 -10.84
N ALA A 8 29.36 -8.49 -11.13
CA ALA A 8 29.97 -8.59 -12.46
C ALA A 8 28.96 -9.05 -13.53
N ARG A 9 28.05 -9.97 -13.20
CA ARG A 9 26.98 -10.39 -14.11
C ARG A 9 25.97 -9.26 -14.35
N ASP A 10 25.60 -8.53 -13.31
CA ASP A 10 24.67 -7.40 -13.42
C ASP A 10 25.27 -6.26 -14.27
N ALA A 11 26.57 -5.98 -14.10
CA ALA A 11 27.28 -4.98 -14.91
C ALA A 11 27.37 -5.38 -16.40
N VAL A 12 27.64 -6.65 -16.71
CA VAL A 12 27.66 -7.17 -18.09
C VAL A 12 26.26 -7.15 -18.71
N ALA A 13 25.22 -7.48 -17.94
CA ALA A 13 23.83 -7.37 -18.35
C ALA A 13 23.46 -5.91 -18.72
N LEU A 14 23.83 -4.97 -17.85
CA LEU A 14 23.63 -3.54 -18.08
C LEU A 14 24.34 -3.03 -19.35
N ALA A 15 25.61 -3.41 -19.52
CA ALA A 15 26.43 -3.00 -20.67
C ALA A 15 25.92 -3.51 -22.02
N ASN A 16 25.22 -4.66 -22.02
CA ASN A 16 24.64 -5.24 -23.22
C ASN A 16 23.18 -4.82 -23.47
N GLY A 17 22.66 -3.84 -22.71
CA GLY A 17 21.26 -3.41 -22.79
C GLY A 17 20.27 -4.47 -22.29
N ASN A 18 20.76 -5.59 -21.77
CA ASN A 18 19.99 -6.65 -21.18
C ASN A 18 19.80 -6.32 -19.70
N VAL A 19 18.99 -5.30 -19.41
CA VAL A 19 18.59 -5.01 -18.03
C VAL A 19 17.96 -6.30 -17.49
N ALA A 20 18.61 -6.94 -16.52
CA ALA A 20 18.11 -8.17 -15.93
C ALA A 20 16.64 -7.97 -15.57
N ALA A 21 15.76 -8.97 -15.79
CA ALA A 21 14.32 -8.82 -15.57
C ALA A 21 13.93 -8.39 -14.13
N GLY A 22 14.87 -8.40 -13.17
CA GLY A 22 14.72 -7.85 -11.82
C GLY A 22 15.18 -6.39 -11.61
N LEU A 23 15.86 -5.78 -12.60
CA LEU A 23 16.33 -4.38 -12.62
C LEU A 23 15.48 -3.48 -13.53
N ALA A 24 14.65 -4.06 -14.41
CA ALA A 24 13.79 -3.30 -15.30
C ALA A 24 12.56 -2.77 -14.55
N LEU A 25 12.37 -1.45 -14.56
CA LEU A 25 11.19 -0.82 -14.00
C LEU A 25 9.95 -1.14 -14.84
N SER A 26 8.82 -1.39 -14.17
CA SER A 26 7.50 -1.40 -14.82
C SER A 26 7.18 -0.02 -15.40
N ALA A 27 6.21 0.10 -16.31
CA ALA A 27 5.83 1.42 -16.84
C ALA A 27 5.39 2.43 -15.75
N PRO A 28 4.57 2.05 -14.75
CA PRO A 28 4.29 2.91 -13.60
C PRO A 28 5.53 3.27 -12.78
N GLU A 29 6.44 2.32 -12.56
CA GLU A 29 7.68 2.57 -11.82
C GLU A 29 8.59 3.55 -12.59
N ALA A 30 8.74 3.36 -13.90
CA ALA A 30 9.52 4.25 -14.77
C ALA A 30 8.94 5.66 -14.82
N GLU A 31 7.62 5.80 -14.79
CA GLU A 31 6.96 7.10 -14.75
C GLU A 31 7.19 7.82 -13.40
N VAL A 32 7.12 7.09 -12.28
CA VAL A 32 7.52 7.67 -10.98
C VAL A 32 8.98 8.08 -11.00
N ALA A 33 9.89 7.26 -11.53
CA ALA A 33 11.31 7.60 -11.64
C ALA A 33 11.53 8.89 -12.43
N ARG A 34 10.86 9.03 -13.59
CA ARG A 34 10.92 10.23 -14.44
C ARG A 34 10.43 11.47 -13.69
N GLN A 35 9.27 11.38 -13.05
CA GLN A 35 8.73 12.51 -12.30
C GLN A 35 9.60 12.89 -11.10
N MET A 36 10.14 11.90 -10.36
CA MET A 36 11.04 12.18 -9.25
C MET A 36 12.35 12.83 -9.71
N GLN A 37 12.87 12.45 -10.88
CA GLN A 37 14.02 13.13 -11.49
C GLN A 37 13.72 14.61 -11.79
N ILE A 38 12.55 14.89 -12.38
CA ILE A 38 12.09 16.27 -12.65
C ILE A 38 11.91 17.04 -11.34
N CYS A 39 11.26 16.44 -10.33
CA CYS A 39 11.05 17.05 -9.02
C CYS A 39 12.38 17.37 -8.32
N ASN A 40 13.37 16.47 -8.40
CA ASN A 40 14.69 16.66 -7.78
C ASN A 40 15.48 17.79 -8.46
N ALA A 41 15.26 18.03 -9.75
CA ALA A 41 15.85 19.16 -10.47
C ALA A 41 15.12 20.49 -10.20
N CYS A 42 13.79 20.48 -10.19
CA CYS A 42 12.97 21.70 -10.11
C CYS A 42 12.82 22.22 -8.68
N ARG A 43 12.53 21.33 -7.72
CA ARG A 43 12.36 21.60 -6.28
C ARG A 43 11.38 22.71 -5.87
N TYR A 44 10.62 23.28 -6.79
CA TYR A 44 9.70 24.38 -6.51
C TYR A 44 8.65 24.04 -5.43
N CYS A 45 8.13 22.82 -5.46
CA CYS A 45 7.10 22.37 -4.52
C CYS A 45 7.65 21.67 -3.26
N GLU A 46 8.94 21.83 -2.94
CA GLU A 46 9.59 21.06 -1.86
C GLU A 46 8.97 21.24 -0.47
N GLY A 47 8.45 22.43 -0.18
CA GLY A 47 7.79 22.75 1.08
C GLY A 47 6.36 22.21 1.22
N PHE A 48 5.73 21.76 0.12
CA PHE A 48 4.33 21.31 0.12
C PHE A 48 4.18 19.79 0.27
N CYS A 49 5.27 19.02 0.14
CA CYS A 49 5.22 17.57 0.03
C CYS A 49 6.04 16.90 1.13
N ALA A 50 5.36 16.19 2.04
CA ALA A 50 6.02 15.44 3.12
C ALA A 50 6.96 14.31 2.63
N VAL A 51 6.83 13.88 1.37
CA VAL A 51 7.71 12.88 0.74
C VAL A 51 9.04 13.50 0.31
N PHE A 52 9.09 14.81 0.09
CA PHE A 52 10.24 15.51 -0.48
C PHE A 52 11.55 15.38 0.32
N PRO A 53 11.53 15.47 1.67
CA PRO A 53 12.73 15.24 2.48
C PRO A 53 13.34 13.85 2.31
N ALA A 54 12.52 12.84 1.99
CA ALA A 54 13.03 11.52 1.64
C ALA A 54 13.54 11.51 0.19
N MET A 55 12.76 12.02 -0.76
CA MET A 55 13.08 12.01 -2.19
C MET A 55 14.44 12.67 -2.49
N THR A 56 14.71 13.84 -1.91
CA THR A 56 15.94 14.62 -2.17
C THR A 56 17.24 14.02 -1.69
N ARG A 57 17.18 12.95 -0.89
CA ARG A 57 18.36 12.19 -0.45
C ARG A 57 18.84 11.19 -1.51
N ARG A 58 18.20 11.17 -2.68
CA ARG A 58 18.43 10.21 -3.76
C ARG A 58 18.88 10.94 -5.01
N LEU A 59 19.81 10.33 -5.73
CA LEU A 59 20.27 10.78 -7.05
C LEU A 59 19.63 9.95 -8.17
N GLU A 60 19.33 8.69 -7.87
CA GLU A 60 18.67 7.74 -8.76
C GLU A 60 17.43 7.18 -8.07
N PHE A 61 16.45 6.79 -8.87
CA PHE A 61 15.18 6.26 -8.38
C PHE A 61 15.00 4.82 -8.84
N GLY A 62 15.62 3.90 -8.11
CA GLY A 62 15.47 2.46 -8.36
C GLY A 62 14.13 1.94 -7.84
N LYS A 63 13.82 0.67 -8.16
CA LYS A 63 12.54 0.04 -7.78
C LYS A 63 12.24 0.12 -6.28
N ALA A 64 13.24 -0.14 -5.43
CA ALA A 64 13.08 -0.07 -3.98
C ALA A 64 12.81 1.36 -3.48
N ASP A 65 13.46 2.38 -4.07
CA ASP A 65 13.19 3.79 -3.78
C ASP A 65 11.77 4.18 -4.19
N ILE A 66 11.36 3.78 -5.40
CA ILE A 66 10.02 4.05 -5.93
C ILE A 66 8.95 3.41 -5.04
N HIS A 67 9.12 2.14 -4.65
CA HIS A 67 8.21 1.44 -3.74
C HIS A 67 8.14 2.12 -2.37
N PHE A 68 9.28 2.57 -1.84
CA PHE A 68 9.35 3.29 -0.58
C PHE A 68 8.62 4.64 -0.65
N LEU A 69 8.92 5.46 -1.67
CA LEU A 69 8.31 6.78 -1.85
C LEU A 69 6.81 6.69 -2.13
N ALA A 70 6.37 5.70 -2.93
CA ALA A 70 4.96 5.46 -3.21
C ALA A 70 4.15 5.12 -1.95
N ASN A 71 4.75 4.41 -1.00
CA ASN A 71 4.12 4.08 0.28
C ASN A 71 4.29 5.17 1.36
N LEU A 72 5.17 6.15 1.13
CA LEU A 72 5.23 7.39 1.93
C LEU A 72 4.23 8.45 1.44
N CYS A 73 3.79 8.37 0.19
CA CYS A 73 2.85 9.32 -0.40
C CYS A 73 1.42 9.12 0.11
N HIS A 74 0.87 10.14 0.78
CA HIS A 74 -0.52 10.15 1.25
C HIS A 74 -1.53 10.67 0.22
N ASN A 75 -1.11 10.90 -1.02
CA ASN A 75 -1.98 11.38 -2.11
C ASN A 75 -2.70 12.70 -1.77
N CYS A 76 -1.98 13.61 -1.09
CA CYS A 76 -2.50 14.88 -0.58
C CYS A 76 -2.73 15.95 -1.67
N GLY A 77 -2.17 15.78 -2.87
CA GLY A 77 -2.40 16.68 -4.01
C GLY A 77 -1.61 17.99 -3.97
N ALA A 78 -1.15 18.49 -2.81
CA ALA A 78 -0.49 19.80 -2.71
C ALA A 78 0.67 20.01 -3.71
N CYS A 79 1.50 18.99 -3.92
CA CYS A 79 2.56 19.04 -4.91
C CYS A 79 2.08 19.18 -6.36
N LEU A 80 0.90 18.62 -6.71
CA LEU A 80 0.30 18.72 -8.03
C LEU A 80 -0.24 20.13 -8.28
N HIS A 81 -1.00 20.69 -7.33
CA HIS A 81 -1.58 22.03 -7.45
C HIS A 81 -0.49 23.13 -7.51
N ALA A 82 0.64 22.92 -6.85
CA ALA A 82 1.78 23.84 -6.91
C ALA A 82 2.74 23.60 -8.10
N CYS A 83 2.55 22.56 -8.91
CA CYS A 83 3.53 22.13 -9.91
C CYS A 83 3.46 22.99 -11.18
N GLN A 84 4.59 23.61 -11.56
CA GLN A 84 4.72 24.34 -12.83
C GLN A 84 4.62 23.43 -14.07
N TYR A 85 4.84 22.13 -13.88
CA TYR A 85 4.84 21.11 -14.92
C TYR A 85 3.64 20.16 -14.84
N ALA A 86 2.61 20.49 -14.04
CA ALA A 86 1.34 19.77 -14.04
C ALA A 86 0.68 19.84 -15.43
N PRO A 87 -0.20 18.87 -15.78
CA PRO A 87 -1.02 18.99 -16.97
C PRO A 87 -1.74 20.35 -17.03
N PRO A 88 -1.82 21.00 -18.22
CA PRO A 88 -1.54 20.47 -19.56
C PRO A 88 -0.08 20.64 -20.05
N HIS A 89 0.87 20.98 -19.19
CA HIS A 89 2.30 21.10 -19.57
C HIS A 89 2.80 19.80 -20.22
N GLU A 90 3.74 19.88 -21.17
CA GLU A 90 4.24 18.73 -21.94
C GLU A 90 4.84 17.61 -21.08
N PHE A 91 5.44 17.97 -19.94
CA PHE A 91 5.98 17.00 -18.98
C PHE A 91 4.89 16.25 -18.19
N ALA A 92 3.67 16.78 -18.15
CA ALA A 92 2.48 16.19 -17.55
C ALA A 92 2.73 15.55 -16.15
N VAL A 93 3.43 16.27 -15.27
CA VAL A 93 3.82 15.75 -13.96
C VAL A 93 2.60 15.60 -13.06
N ASN A 94 2.26 14.35 -12.71
CA ASN A 94 1.19 14.02 -11.78
C ASN A 94 1.66 13.01 -10.73
N VAL A 95 2.35 13.51 -9.71
CA VAL A 95 2.94 12.69 -8.64
C VAL A 95 1.90 11.88 -7.87
N PRO A 96 0.76 12.45 -7.43
CA PRO A 96 -0.25 11.67 -6.71
C PRO A 96 -0.74 10.45 -7.52
N GLN A 97 -1.06 10.65 -8.80
CA GLN A 97 -1.55 9.57 -9.66
C GLN A 97 -0.50 8.48 -9.87
N SER A 98 0.73 8.84 -10.25
CA SER A 98 1.78 7.85 -10.53
C SER A 98 2.18 7.07 -9.27
N MET A 99 2.30 7.75 -8.12
CA MET A 99 2.56 7.09 -6.83
C MET A 99 1.42 6.15 -6.42
N ALA A 100 0.16 6.53 -6.66
CA ALA A 100 -0.99 5.69 -6.36
C ALA A 100 -1.00 4.39 -7.19
N GLN A 101 -0.61 4.46 -8.46
CA GLN A 101 -0.50 3.28 -9.33
C GLN A 101 0.57 2.31 -8.82
N VAL A 102 1.78 2.80 -8.52
CA VAL A 102 2.86 1.98 -7.96
C VAL A 102 2.45 1.40 -6.60
N ARG A 103 1.84 2.21 -5.73
CA ARG A 103 1.38 1.72 -4.41
C ARG A 103 0.39 0.56 -4.55
N ALA A 104 -0.59 0.66 -5.45
CA ALA A 104 -1.52 -0.44 -5.73
C ALA A 104 -0.78 -1.70 -6.24
N GLN A 105 0.24 -1.53 -7.09
CA GLN A 105 1.10 -2.63 -7.53
C GLN A 105 1.85 -3.27 -6.35
N THR A 106 2.36 -2.47 -5.40
CA THR A 106 3.06 -3.01 -4.23
C THR A 106 2.14 -3.89 -3.36
N TYR A 107 0.85 -3.57 -3.25
CA TYR A 107 -0.09 -4.42 -2.50
C TYR A 107 -0.21 -5.83 -3.11
N VAL A 108 -0.15 -5.93 -4.43
CA VAL A 108 -0.17 -7.21 -5.15
C VAL A 108 1.17 -7.93 -4.99
N ASP A 109 2.29 -7.23 -5.22
CA ASP A 109 3.63 -7.82 -5.23
C ASP A 109 4.07 -8.36 -3.86
N TYR A 110 3.60 -7.72 -2.78
CA TYR A 110 3.90 -8.11 -1.39
C TYR A 110 2.81 -8.95 -0.74
N ALA A 111 1.68 -9.21 -1.43
CA ALA A 111 0.66 -10.11 -0.91
C ALA A 111 1.20 -11.54 -0.76
N TRP A 112 0.86 -12.17 0.37
CA TRP A 112 1.17 -13.57 0.61
C TRP A 112 -0.10 -14.38 0.90
N PRO A 113 -0.27 -15.56 0.29
CA PRO A 113 0.55 -16.12 -0.78
C PRO A 113 0.38 -15.35 -2.11
N PRO A 114 1.36 -15.41 -3.04
CA PRO A 114 1.33 -14.63 -4.28
C PRO A 114 0.09 -14.84 -5.15
N ALA A 115 -0.51 -16.04 -5.11
CA ALA A 115 -1.75 -16.33 -5.81
C ALA A 115 -2.90 -15.40 -5.38
N LEU A 116 -3.00 -15.06 -4.09
CA LEU A 116 -4.03 -14.14 -3.59
C LEU A 116 -3.76 -12.69 -4.03
N GLY A 117 -2.50 -12.30 -4.23
CA GLY A 117 -2.15 -11.02 -4.84
C GLY A 117 -2.73 -10.87 -6.26
N GLN A 118 -2.67 -11.94 -7.07
CA GLN A 118 -3.25 -11.91 -8.42
C GLN A 118 -4.78 -11.80 -8.39
N LEU A 119 -5.42 -12.46 -7.41
CA LEU A 119 -6.85 -12.31 -7.17
C LEU A 119 -7.21 -10.87 -6.76
N TYR A 120 -6.35 -10.20 -5.99
CA TYR A 120 -6.55 -8.81 -5.58
C TYR A 120 -6.60 -7.82 -6.76
N GLN A 121 -5.93 -8.10 -7.88
CA GLN A 121 -6.06 -7.27 -9.09
C GLN A 121 -7.52 -7.19 -9.60
N ARG A 122 -8.35 -8.19 -9.26
CA ARG A 122 -9.78 -8.26 -9.57
C ARG A 122 -10.64 -8.24 -8.31
N ASN A 123 -10.20 -7.47 -7.29
CA ASN A 123 -10.78 -7.45 -5.95
C ASN A 123 -12.31 -7.37 -5.94
N GLY A 124 -12.94 -6.52 -6.78
CA GLY A 124 -14.39 -6.37 -6.81
C GLY A 124 -15.14 -7.67 -7.12
N LEU A 125 -14.74 -8.38 -8.18
CA LEU A 125 -15.36 -9.65 -8.57
C LEU A 125 -14.99 -10.76 -7.58
N THR A 126 -13.70 -10.86 -7.24
CA THR A 126 -13.20 -11.90 -6.34
C THR A 126 -13.87 -11.82 -4.96
N LEU A 127 -13.95 -10.63 -4.37
CA LEU A 127 -14.55 -10.44 -3.05
C LEU A 127 -16.05 -10.72 -3.08
N SER A 128 -16.76 -10.29 -4.13
CA SER A 128 -18.19 -10.56 -4.28
C SER A 128 -18.48 -12.06 -4.38
N LEU A 129 -17.73 -12.80 -5.19
CA LEU A 129 -17.88 -14.26 -5.32
C LEU A 129 -17.49 -14.99 -4.03
N ALA A 130 -16.39 -14.59 -3.39
CA ALA A 130 -15.95 -15.19 -2.13
C ALA A 130 -16.97 -14.94 -1.00
N LEU A 131 -17.55 -13.75 -0.93
CA LEU A 131 -18.58 -13.41 0.05
C LEU A 131 -19.86 -14.21 -0.20
N ALA A 132 -20.32 -14.29 -1.45
CA ALA A 132 -21.51 -15.08 -1.80
C ALA A 132 -21.31 -16.57 -1.49
N ALA A 133 -20.15 -17.13 -1.86
CA ALA A 133 -19.81 -18.51 -1.55
C ALA A 133 -19.68 -18.75 -0.04
N GLY A 134 -19.03 -17.84 0.69
CA GLY A 134 -18.87 -17.92 2.14
C GLY A 134 -20.22 -17.89 2.86
N LEU A 135 -21.11 -16.99 2.47
CA LEU A 135 -22.48 -16.91 3.01
C LEU A 135 -23.28 -18.18 2.68
N ALA A 136 -23.20 -18.68 1.44
CA ALA A 136 -23.88 -19.92 1.05
C ALA A 136 -23.39 -21.12 1.86
N ILE A 137 -22.07 -21.29 2.00
CA ILE A 137 -21.47 -22.36 2.82
C ILE A 137 -21.89 -22.22 4.29
N PHE A 138 -21.90 -21.00 4.82
CA PHE A 138 -22.33 -20.73 6.19
C PHE A 138 -23.80 -21.12 6.42
N LEU A 139 -24.69 -20.78 5.48
CA LEU A 139 -26.10 -21.18 5.55
C LEU A 139 -26.28 -22.69 5.38
N LEU A 140 -25.55 -23.33 4.47
CA LEU A 140 -25.58 -24.80 4.31
C LEU A 140 -25.11 -25.52 5.58
N LEU A 141 -24.07 -25.00 6.24
CA LEU A 141 -23.61 -25.52 7.53
C LEU A 141 -24.69 -25.37 8.61
N ALA A 142 -25.34 -24.20 8.67
CA ALA A 142 -26.45 -23.98 9.61
C ALA A 142 -27.61 -24.95 9.37
N LEU A 143 -27.96 -25.21 8.10
CA LEU A 143 -28.98 -26.18 7.72
C LEU A 143 -28.56 -27.61 8.10
N ALA A 144 -27.29 -27.98 7.88
CA ALA A 144 -26.79 -29.30 8.22
C ALA A 144 -26.79 -29.58 9.74
N LEU A 145 -26.50 -28.56 10.56
CA LEU A 145 -26.48 -28.68 12.01
C LEU A 145 -27.88 -28.64 12.64
N ASN A 146 -28.79 -27.83 12.11
CA ASN A 146 -30.10 -27.57 12.72
C ASN A 146 -31.28 -28.25 12.00
N GLY A 147 -31.07 -28.84 10.82
CA GLY A 147 -32.10 -29.45 9.98
C GLY A 147 -33.06 -28.47 9.30
N THR A 148 -33.11 -27.22 9.76
CA THR A 148 -33.91 -26.14 9.18
C THR A 148 -33.17 -24.80 9.31
N LEU A 149 -33.47 -23.86 8.41
CA LEU A 149 -33.06 -22.46 8.50
C LEU A 149 -34.13 -21.57 9.15
N TRP A 150 -35.32 -22.13 9.39
CA TRP A 150 -36.51 -21.41 9.82
C TRP A 150 -37.16 -22.09 11.04
N GLY A 151 -37.64 -21.30 12.00
CA GLY A 151 -38.57 -21.79 13.04
C GLY A 151 -37.95 -22.63 14.17
N GLY A 152 -36.80 -22.24 14.72
CA GLY A 152 -36.25 -22.83 15.95
C GLY A 152 -36.62 -22.06 17.22
N ASP A 153 -36.86 -22.75 18.35
CA ASP A 153 -37.02 -22.12 19.66
C ASP A 153 -35.67 -21.65 20.22
N LEU A 154 -35.21 -20.51 19.69
CA LEU A 154 -33.93 -19.92 20.06
C LEU A 154 -33.99 -19.27 21.45
N GLN A 155 -35.17 -18.94 21.98
CA GLN A 155 -35.36 -18.22 23.25
C GLN A 155 -34.45 -16.98 23.39
N GLY A 156 -34.14 -16.31 22.28
CA GLY A 156 -33.21 -15.17 22.23
C GLY A 156 -31.72 -15.52 22.37
N ASN A 157 -31.34 -16.80 22.45
CA ASN A 157 -29.95 -17.25 22.59
C ASN A 157 -29.34 -17.67 21.24
N PHE A 158 -28.56 -16.75 20.64
CA PHE A 158 -27.82 -16.96 19.39
C PHE A 158 -26.90 -18.20 19.43
N TYR A 159 -26.31 -18.52 20.57
CA TYR A 159 -25.36 -19.63 20.69
C TYR A 159 -26.01 -21.02 20.61
N LYS A 160 -27.36 -21.10 20.68
CA LYS A 160 -28.09 -22.32 20.36
C LYS A 160 -28.04 -22.63 18.86
N LEU A 161 -27.96 -21.59 18.01
CA LEU A 161 -27.85 -21.74 16.56
C LEU A 161 -26.39 -21.91 16.13
N PHE A 162 -25.50 -21.11 16.72
CA PHE A 162 -24.05 -21.16 16.45
C PHE A 162 -23.27 -21.22 17.76
N PRO A 163 -22.88 -22.43 18.22
CA PRO A 163 -22.12 -22.59 19.44
C PRO A 163 -20.85 -21.73 19.44
N HIS A 164 -20.51 -21.13 20.58
CA HIS A 164 -19.34 -20.24 20.69
C HIS A 164 -18.06 -20.89 20.16
N ASN A 165 -17.82 -22.16 20.52
CA ASN A 165 -16.64 -22.90 20.07
C ASN A 165 -16.62 -23.15 18.55
N LEU A 166 -17.79 -23.23 17.90
CA LEU A 166 -17.87 -23.32 16.44
C LEU A 166 -17.40 -22.01 15.81
N LEU A 167 -17.88 -20.87 16.30
CA LEU A 167 -17.46 -19.55 15.82
C LEU A 167 -15.96 -19.33 16.01
N VAL A 168 -15.44 -19.63 17.21
CA VAL A 168 -14.00 -19.56 17.50
C VAL A 168 -13.22 -20.48 16.55
N GLY A 169 -13.65 -21.73 16.39
CA GLY A 169 -13.00 -22.70 15.52
C GLY A 169 -12.98 -22.30 14.04
N MET A 170 -13.99 -21.54 13.57
CA MET A 170 -14.04 -21.05 12.19
C MET A 170 -13.25 -19.77 11.99
N PHE A 171 -13.45 -18.76 12.85
CA PHE A 171 -12.89 -17.43 12.64
C PHE A 171 -11.45 -17.27 13.16
N ALA A 172 -11.05 -17.99 14.21
CA ALA A 172 -9.68 -17.89 14.73
C ALA A 172 -8.62 -18.34 13.71
N PRO A 173 -8.79 -19.47 12.97
CA PRO A 173 -7.83 -19.83 11.92
C PRO A 173 -7.74 -18.80 10.80
N VAL A 174 -8.88 -18.22 10.38
CA VAL A 174 -8.91 -17.17 9.35
C VAL A 174 -8.19 -15.92 9.84
N PHE A 175 -8.42 -15.50 11.09
CA PHE A 175 -7.72 -14.38 11.71
C PHE A 175 -6.21 -14.63 11.81
N LEU A 176 -5.79 -15.79 12.33
CA LEU A 176 -4.38 -16.16 12.45
C LEU A 176 -3.70 -16.21 11.08
N TRP A 177 -4.38 -16.72 10.05
CA TRP A 177 -3.91 -16.69 8.68
C TRP A 177 -3.75 -15.26 8.16
N ALA A 178 -4.72 -14.38 8.39
CA ALA A 178 -4.64 -12.98 7.98
C ALA A 178 -3.45 -12.25 8.65
N VAL A 179 -3.26 -12.46 9.95
CA VAL A 179 -2.11 -11.91 10.70
C VAL A 179 -0.78 -12.44 10.14
N LEU A 180 -0.71 -13.74 9.85
CA LEU A 180 0.48 -14.35 9.24
C LEU A 180 0.76 -13.77 7.85
N ALA A 181 -0.25 -13.70 6.99
CA ALA A 181 -0.14 -13.18 5.63
C ALA A 181 0.31 -11.72 5.63
N LEU A 182 -0.29 -10.88 6.47
CA LEU A 182 0.11 -9.49 6.64
C LEU A 182 1.54 -9.39 7.16
N GLY A 183 1.89 -10.16 8.18
CA GLY A 183 3.23 -10.17 8.77
C GLY A 183 4.31 -10.58 7.76
N LEU A 184 4.05 -11.58 6.91
CA LEU A 184 4.96 -12.00 5.85
C LEU A 184 5.08 -10.94 4.76
N GLY A 185 3.97 -10.30 4.36
CA GLY A 185 3.96 -9.21 3.39
C GLY A 185 4.75 -8.00 3.87
N VAL A 186 4.50 -7.54 5.10
CA VAL A 186 5.23 -6.44 5.75
C VAL A 186 6.71 -6.79 5.88
N ARG A 187 7.05 -8.00 6.34
CA ARG A 187 8.45 -8.44 6.45
C ARG A 187 9.17 -8.39 5.09
N ARG A 188 8.51 -8.85 4.02
CA ARG A 188 9.08 -8.83 2.67
C ARG A 188 9.27 -7.41 2.16
N PHE A 189 8.24 -6.57 2.28
CA PHE A 189 8.31 -5.14 1.93
C PHE A 189 9.47 -4.46 2.67
N TRP A 190 9.52 -4.64 3.99
CA TRP A 190 10.54 -4.03 4.84
C TRP A 190 11.96 -4.44 4.42
N ARG A 191 12.17 -5.74 4.18
CA ARG A 191 13.47 -6.26 3.75
C ARG A 191 13.90 -5.67 2.40
N ASP A 192 12.96 -5.47 1.48
CA ASP A 192 13.25 -4.99 0.13
C ASP A 192 13.53 -3.47 0.11
N VAL A 193 12.85 -2.66 0.95
CA VAL A 193 13.07 -1.20 1.01
C VAL A 193 14.18 -0.75 1.97
N THR A 194 14.57 -1.59 2.94
CA THR A 194 15.63 -1.25 3.91
C THR A 194 16.94 -0.78 3.25
N PRO A 195 17.47 -1.45 2.20
CA PRO A 195 18.68 -0.99 1.51
C PRO A 195 18.52 0.38 0.83
N ALA A 196 17.32 0.71 0.36
CA ALA A 196 17.02 1.98 -0.31
C ALA A 196 16.83 3.16 0.65
N THR A 197 16.80 2.92 1.96
CA THR A 197 16.68 3.98 2.96
C THR A 197 18.05 4.35 3.51
N SER A 198 18.46 3.79 4.63
CA SER A 198 19.78 3.96 5.23
C SER A 198 20.44 2.64 5.61
N GLY A 199 19.73 1.51 5.45
CA GLY A 199 20.14 0.21 5.98
C GLY A 199 20.13 0.13 7.51
N LEU A 200 19.82 1.21 8.22
CA LEU A 200 19.83 1.27 9.67
C LEU A 200 18.49 0.76 10.25
N PRO A 201 18.51 0.12 11.43
CA PRO A 201 17.29 -0.22 12.14
C PRO A 201 16.54 1.05 12.55
N VAL A 202 15.21 0.93 12.71
CA VAL A 202 14.38 2.01 13.21
C VAL A 202 14.77 2.34 14.65
N SER A 203 15.09 3.60 14.91
CA SER A 203 15.39 4.07 16.26
C SER A 203 14.10 4.27 17.07
N SER A 204 14.15 4.09 18.39
CA SER A 204 12.99 4.30 19.26
C SER A 204 12.37 5.71 19.13
N PRO A 205 13.16 6.80 19.03
CA PRO A 205 12.60 8.13 18.80
C PRO A 205 11.85 8.23 17.46
N ALA A 206 12.40 7.68 16.38
CA ALA A 206 11.75 7.68 15.07
C ALA A 206 10.46 6.85 15.08
N ALA A 207 10.45 5.72 15.79
CA ALA A 207 9.24 4.91 15.96
C ALA A 207 8.15 5.66 16.74
N ALA A 208 8.52 6.39 17.80
CA ALA A 208 7.59 7.17 18.59
C ALA A 208 6.99 8.34 17.78
N GLU A 209 7.84 9.07 17.04
CA GLU A 209 7.41 10.14 16.13
C GLU A 209 6.46 9.61 15.05
N ALA A 210 6.85 8.55 14.35
CA ALA A 210 6.02 7.93 13.32
C ALA A 210 4.68 7.43 13.87
N THR A 211 4.69 6.83 15.07
CA THR A 211 3.46 6.41 15.74
C THR A 211 2.55 7.60 16.05
N GLY A 212 3.11 8.70 16.57
CA GLY A 212 2.36 9.92 16.83
C GLY A 212 1.76 10.54 15.57
N ASP A 213 2.54 10.61 14.49
CA ASP A 213 2.11 11.13 13.19
C ASP A 213 0.99 10.26 12.57
N VAL A 214 1.10 8.92 12.68
CA VAL A 214 0.07 7.97 12.22
C VAL A 214 -1.22 8.10 13.03
N LEU A 215 -1.15 8.14 14.36
CA LEU A 215 -2.35 8.22 15.21
C LEU A 215 -3.13 9.53 15.02
N ARG A 216 -2.46 10.61 14.62
CA ARG A 216 -3.08 11.92 14.33
C ARG A 216 -3.41 12.11 12.86
N LEU A 217 -3.01 11.17 11.99
CA LEU A 217 -3.10 11.32 10.54
C LEU A 217 -2.50 12.64 10.04
N LYS A 218 -1.37 13.05 10.61
CA LYS A 218 -0.76 14.37 10.38
C LYS A 218 -0.57 14.70 8.90
N TYR A 219 -0.19 13.72 8.07
CA TYR A 219 0.03 13.98 6.65
C TYR A 219 -1.24 13.91 5.78
N LEU A 220 -2.42 13.61 6.38
CA LEU A 220 -3.73 13.74 5.74
C LEU A 220 -4.40 15.10 6.03
N ASP A 221 -3.87 15.90 6.95
CA ASP A 221 -4.26 17.31 7.15
C ASP A 221 -3.34 18.31 6.43
N GLY A 222 -2.46 17.81 5.54
CA GLY A 222 -1.46 18.61 4.85
C GLY A 222 -0.20 18.89 5.69
N GLY A 223 -0.17 18.50 6.97
CA GLY A 223 0.90 18.79 7.92
C GLY A 223 0.78 20.16 8.60
N HIS A 224 -0.08 21.04 8.08
CA HIS A 224 -0.40 22.36 8.64
C HIS A 224 -1.80 22.42 9.27
N GLY A 225 -2.63 21.39 9.10
CA GLY A 225 -3.94 21.27 9.76
C GLY A 225 -5.15 21.72 8.94
N ASP A 226 -4.97 22.30 7.74
CA ASP A 226 -6.11 22.76 6.93
C ASP A 226 -6.67 21.68 5.99
N GLY A 227 -5.93 20.58 5.79
CA GLY A 227 -6.34 19.49 4.93
C GLY A 227 -5.48 19.32 3.68
N CYS A 228 -5.92 18.40 2.83
CA CYS A 228 -5.31 18.11 1.54
C CYS A 228 -6.18 18.65 0.40
N HIS A 229 -5.57 18.80 -0.78
CA HIS A 229 -6.31 19.15 -1.98
C HIS A 229 -7.03 17.93 -2.56
N ASN A 230 -8.13 18.19 -3.29
CA ASN A 230 -8.91 17.16 -3.97
C ASN A 230 -9.12 17.51 -5.44
N GLU A 231 -10.29 18.03 -5.78
CA GLU A 231 -10.70 18.35 -7.15
C GLU A 231 -10.30 19.77 -7.54
N ASP A 232 -10.13 20.66 -6.55
CA ASP A 232 -9.79 22.06 -6.69
C ASP A 232 -8.63 22.46 -5.77
N ASP A 233 -8.22 23.73 -5.87
CA ASP A 233 -7.12 24.31 -5.10
C ASP A 233 -7.47 24.54 -3.62
N ALA A 234 -8.70 24.23 -3.19
CA ALA A 234 -9.11 24.44 -1.80
C ALA A 234 -8.60 23.33 -0.87
N TYR A 235 -8.17 23.71 0.33
CA TYR A 235 -7.86 22.75 1.38
C TYR A 235 -9.14 22.12 1.95
N THR A 236 -9.09 20.81 2.21
CA THR A 236 -10.20 20.12 2.86
C THR A 236 -9.76 18.94 3.71
N LEU A 237 -10.41 18.82 4.87
CA LEU A 237 -10.23 17.71 5.81
C LEU A 237 -11.02 16.46 5.41
N SER A 238 -11.67 16.45 4.24
CA SER A 238 -12.52 15.33 3.80
C SER A 238 -11.75 14.01 3.76
N ARG A 239 -10.48 14.01 3.29
CA ARG A 239 -9.64 12.81 3.26
C ARG A 239 -9.34 12.27 4.65
N GLN A 240 -8.92 13.14 5.57
CA GLN A 240 -8.62 12.75 6.95
C GLN A 240 -9.87 12.20 7.65
N ARG A 241 -11.01 12.88 7.51
CA ARG A 241 -12.30 12.44 8.06
C ARG A 241 -12.76 11.12 7.45
N ALA A 242 -12.71 10.97 6.13
CA ALA A 242 -13.06 9.73 5.45
C ALA A 242 -12.17 8.57 5.90
N HIS A 243 -10.87 8.82 6.11
CA HIS A 243 -9.97 7.81 6.65
C HIS A 243 -10.38 7.38 8.07
N HIS A 244 -10.69 8.32 8.96
CA HIS A 244 -11.24 8.02 10.29
C HIS A 244 -12.58 7.28 10.29
N LEU A 245 -13.40 7.40 9.24
CA LEU A 245 -14.65 6.64 9.15
C LEU A 245 -14.43 5.17 8.76
N THR A 246 -13.22 4.81 8.34
CA THR A 246 -12.87 3.45 7.89
C THR A 246 -12.00 2.65 8.88
N PHE A 247 -11.57 3.27 9.98
CA PHE A 247 -10.73 2.67 11.03
C PHE A 247 -11.24 3.06 12.42
#